data_AF-A0A4S8S0I7-F1
#
_entry.id   AF-A0A4S8S0I7-F1
#
_cell.length_a   1.000
_cell.length_b   1.000
_cell.length_c   1.000
_cell.angle_alpha   90.00
_cell.angle_beta   90.00
_cell.angle_gamma   90.00
#
_symmetry.space_group_name_H-M   'P 1'
#
loop_
_entity.id
_entity.type
_entity.pdbx_description
1 polymer ?
#
loop_
_entity_poly.entity_id
_entity_poly.type
_entity_poly.pdbx_seq_one_letter_code
_entity_poly.pdbx_strand_id
1 'polypeptide(L)'
;MDNFSNTILTFLRNAWNRIIHFPSRALHLLVECFHHVGQSITSFLFYVLHGIAILFFAMIKLVLIIFGAILLLNILYITIALLTNSIKQSQARKAAKQQQEQLLRDSEEGCLLAQQRAREQEELRRHMLAEQASRQDIRQQQQQEQIHRDEHRTTINPDQQHRRKHLLLLHHQTQLELTRNFNLWRDRCNRLSQNLASVTAIPPPPSQDLAQSYKNANLALHELKEERRLWHPDKWCGVDERYRAQVTKMATQFFQIVQSMCEKLEQ
;
A
#
# COMPACT_ATOMS: atom_id res chain seq x y z
N MET A 1 -92.25 70.18 65.71
CA MET A 1 -91.67 70.36 64.36
C MET A 1 -90.18 69.99 64.30
N ASP A 2 -89.57 69.61 65.43
CA ASP A 2 -88.12 69.56 65.60
C ASP A 2 -87.47 68.28 65.08
N ASN A 3 -88.20 67.16 65.05
CA ASN A 3 -87.67 65.90 64.53
C ASN A 3 -87.44 65.93 63.02
N PHE A 4 -88.33 66.58 62.25
CA PHE A 4 -88.20 66.64 60.79
C PHE A 4 -87.02 67.52 60.35
N SER A 5 -86.80 68.63 61.07
CA SER A 5 -85.66 69.54 60.84
C SER A 5 -84.32 68.84 61.13
N ASN A 6 -84.24 68.08 62.23
CA ASN A 6 -83.04 67.33 62.58
C ASN A 6 -82.71 66.22 61.57
N THR A 7 -83.71 65.53 61.02
CA THR A 7 -83.52 64.52 59.97
C THR A 7 -83.01 65.14 58.66
N ILE A 8 -83.56 66.29 58.26
CA ILE A 8 -83.11 66.99 57.05
C ILE A 8 -81.67 67.51 57.22
N LEU A 9 -81.34 68.08 58.39
CA LEU A 9 -79.98 68.56 58.68
C LEU A 9 -78.95 67.42 58.70
N THR A 10 -79.30 66.24 59.23
CA THR A 10 -78.41 65.07 59.18
C THR A 10 -78.25 64.54 57.76
N PHE A 11 -79.32 64.53 56.95
CA PHE A 11 -79.24 64.14 55.55
C PHE A 11 -78.35 65.09 54.73
N LEU A 12 -78.54 66.41 54.88
CA LEU A 12 -77.72 67.42 54.22
C LEU A 12 -76.26 67.36 54.66
N ARG A 13 -75.98 67.15 55.95
CA ARG A 13 -74.63 66.97 56.47
C ARG A 13 -73.95 65.71 55.91
N ASN A 14 -74.69 64.61 55.79
CA ASN A 14 -74.16 63.38 55.19
C ASN A 14 -73.94 63.52 53.68
N ALA A 15 -74.84 64.19 52.97
CA ALA A 15 -74.69 64.49 51.55
C ALA A 15 -73.47 65.41 51.31
N TRP A 16 -73.32 66.46 52.12
CA TRP A 16 -72.19 67.38 52.08
C TRP A 16 -70.85 66.69 52.38
N ASN A 17 -70.80 65.85 53.42
CA ASN A 17 -69.62 65.03 53.70
C ASN A 17 -69.28 64.08 52.55
N ARG A 18 -70.27 63.45 51.91
CA ARG A 18 -70.03 62.62 50.73
C ARG A 18 -69.48 63.44 49.55
N ILE A 19 -70.03 64.62 49.28
CA ILE A 19 -69.59 65.49 48.19
C ILE A 19 -68.15 65.98 48.41
N ILE A 20 -67.78 66.35 49.65
CA ILE A 20 -66.42 66.82 49.97
C ILE A 20 -65.40 65.69 49.92
N HIS A 21 -65.74 64.49 50.42
CA HIS A 21 -64.79 63.37 50.48
C HIS A 21 -64.71 62.54 49.19
N PHE A 22 -65.67 62.67 48.28
CA PHE A 22 -65.68 61.94 47.00
C PHE A 22 -64.48 62.28 46.09
N PRO A 23 -64.11 63.55 45.86
CA PRO A 23 -62.93 63.91 45.07
C PRO A 23 -61.63 63.33 45.63
N SER A 24 -61.46 63.33 46.96
CA SER A 24 -60.27 62.78 47.61
C SER A 24 -60.17 61.27 47.43
N ARG A 25 -61.28 60.53 47.57
CA ARG A 25 -61.31 59.08 47.32
C ARG A 25 -61.10 58.74 45.84
N ALA A 26 -61.68 59.51 44.93
CA ALA A 26 -61.49 59.34 43.49
C ALA A 26 -60.03 59.62 43.09
N LEU A 27 -59.40 60.66 43.65
CA LEU A 27 -57.98 60.95 43.42
C LEU A 27 -57.08 59.83 43.94
N HIS A 28 -57.35 59.28 45.12
CA HIS A 28 -56.60 58.15 45.68
C HIS A 28 -56.66 56.92 44.77
N LEU A 29 -57.85 56.55 44.30
CA LEU A 29 -58.04 55.43 43.37
C LEU A 29 -57.33 55.66 42.03
N LEU A 30 -57.33 56.90 41.51
CA LEU A 30 -56.58 57.25 40.31
C LEU A 30 -55.07 57.09 40.53
N VAL A 31 -54.53 57.58 41.65
CA VAL A 31 -53.11 57.45 41.99
C VAL A 31 -52.71 55.98 42.15
N GLU A 32 -53.50 55.16 42.84
CA GLU A 32 -53.26 53.71 42.95
C GLU A 32 -53.30 53.03 41.59
N CYS A 33 -54.25 53.39 40.72
CA CYS A 33 -54.34 52.86 39.37
C CYS A 33 -53.10 53.23 38.53
N PHE A 34 -52.68 54.50 38.55
CA PHE A 34 -51.45 54.93 37.86
C PHE A 34 -50.20 54.27 38.44
N HIS A 35 -50.14 54.05 39.75
CA HIS A 35 -49.02 53.35 40.38
C HIS A 35 -48.95 51.89 39.93
N HIS A 36 -50.07 51.17 39.93
CA HIS A 36 -50.12 49.79 39.45
C HIS A 36 -49.80 49.67 37.96
N VAL A 37 -50.34 50.57 37.12
CA VAL A 37 -50.03 50.60 35.69
C VAL A 37 -48.54 50.91 35.47
N GLY A 38 -47.99 51.88 36.18
CA GLY A 38 -46.56 52.21 36.13
C GLY A 38 -45.65 51.05 36.56
N GLN A 39 -46.03 50.33 37.63
CA GLN A 39 -45.31 49.15 38.10
C GLN A 39 -45.41 47.99 37.10
N SER A 40 -46.56 47.81 36.45
CA SER A 40 -46.74 46.80 35.40
C SER A 40 -45.89 47.10 34.16
N ILE A 41 -45.84 48.36 33.73
CA ILE A 41 -45.06 48.78 32.56
C ILE A 41 -43.56 48.62 32.85
N THR A 42 -43.09 49.07 34.02
CA THR A 42 -41.67 48.92 34.39
C THR A 42 -41.25 47.45 34.49
N SER A 43 -42.10 46.60 35.08
CA SER A 43 -41.86 45.14 35.15
C SER A 43 -41.80 44.53 33.75
N PHE A 44 -42.74 44.88 32.86
CA PHE A 44 -42.74 44.41 31.48
C PHE A 44 -41.47 44.84 30.73
N LEU A 45 -41.07 46.10 30.83
CA LEU A 45 -39.85 46.61 30.20
C LEU A 45 -38.60 45.87 30.72
N PHE A 46 -38.54 45.59 32.02
CA PHE A 46 -37.44 44.81 32.60
C PHE A 46 -37.39 43.39 32.03
N TYR A 47 -38.52 42.70 31.90
CA TYR A 47 -38.58 41.38 31.27
C TYR A 47 -38.12 41.40 29.81
N VAL A 48 -38.56 42.39 29.04
CA VAL A 48 -38.15 42.54 27.63
C VAL A 48 -36.65 42.81 27.53
N LEU A 49 -36.11 43.73 28.34
CA LEU A 49 -34.68 44.03 28.36
C LEU A 49 -33.85 42.81 28.79
N HIS A 50 -34.31 42.07 29.80
CA HIS A 50 -33.64 40.85 30.25
C HIS A 50 -33.64 39.77 29.16
N GLY A 51 -34.77 39.60 28.45
CA GLY A 51 -34.88 38.70 27.31
C GLY A 51 -33.90 39.07 26.18
N ILE A 52 -33.81 40.36 25.83
CA ILE A 52 -32.86 40.85 24.83
C ILE A 52 -31.42 40.60 25.27
N ALA A 53 -31.10 40.84 26.55
CA ALA A 53 -29.76 40.60 27.08
C ALA A 53 -29.36 39.11 27.01
N ILE A 54 -30.29 38.20 27.33
CA ILE A 54 -30.06 36.75 27.21
C ILE A 54 -29.81 36.36 25.75
N LEU A 55 -30.62 36.84 24.81
CA LEU A 55 -30.45 36.57 23.39
C LEU A 55 -29.11 37.10 22.88
N PHE A 56 -28.72 38.31 23.28
CA PHE A 56 -27.44 38.91 22.92
C PHE A 56 -26.26 38.07 23.43
N PHE A 57 -26.32 37.62 24.69
CA PHE A 57 -25.28 36.76 25.25
C PHE A 57 -25.22 35.38 24.56
N ALA A 58 -26.37 34.81 24.22
CA ALA A 58 -26.44 33.57 23.44
C ALA A 58 -25.81 33.73 22.05
N MET A 59 -26.07 34.85 21.37
CA MET A 59 -25.46 35.17 20.07
C MET A 59 -23.95 35.34 20.17
N ILE A 60 -23.44 36.03 21.19
CA ILE A 60 -21.99 36.16 21.42
C ILE A 60 -21.36 34.77 21.62
N LYS A 61 -21.96 33.93 22.47
CA LYS A 61 -21.48 32.55 22.68
C LYS A 61 -21.46 31.76 21.39
N LEU A 62 -22.51 31.85 20.58
CA LEU A 62 -22.58 31.16 19.28
C LEU A 62 -21.45 31.62 18.35
N VAL A 63 -21.20 32.93 18.25
CA VAL A 63 -20.12 33.48 17.43
C VAL A 63 -18.75 33.00 17.93
N LEU A 64 -18.51 32.99 19.25
CA LEU A 64 -17.27 32.48 19.83
C LEU A 64 -17.06 31.00 19.55
N ILE A 65 -18.12 30.19 19.60
CA ILE A 65 -18.07 28.76 19.28
C ILE A 65 -17.72 28.57 17.80
N ILE A 66 -18.38 29.30 16.89
CA ILE A 66 -18.11 29.23 15.45
C ILE A 66 -16.66 29.64 15.16
N PHE A 67 -16.21 30.76 15.74
CA PHE A 67 -14.84 31.23 15.58
C PHE A 67 -13.82 30.22 16.12
N GLY A 68 -14.07 29.66 17.29
CA GLY A 68 -13.24 28.59 17.87
C GLY A 68 -13.17 27.36 16.98
N ALA A 69 -14.30 26.92 16.41
CA ALA A 69 -14.35 25.79 15.48
C ALA A 69 -13.55 26.05 14.20
N ILE A 70 -13.64 27.26 13.63
CA ILE A 70 -12.85 27.67 12.45
C ILE A 70 -11.35 27.66 12.77
N LEU A 71 -10.95 28.17 13.94
CA LEU A 71 -9.55 28.13 14.35
C LEU A 71 -9.04 26.70 14.52
N LEU A 72 -9.82 25.82 15.16
CA LEU A 72 -9.47 24.41 15.33
C LEU A 72 -9.33 23.69 13.99
N LEU A 73 -10.24 23.93 13.04
CA LEU A 73 -10.16 23.39 11.68
C LEU A 73 -8.89 23.85 10.95
N ASN A 74 -8.50 25.12 11.09
CA ASN A 74 -7.27 25.63 10.49
C ASN A 74 -6.02 25.01 11.12
N ILE A 75 -5.97 24.89 12.45
CA ILE A 75 -4.87 24.22 13.15
C ILE A 75 -4.76 22.76 12.71
N LEU A 76 -5.89 22.06 12.61
CA LEU A 76 -5.94 20.69 12.13
C LEU A 76 -5.42 20.58 10.69
N TYR A 77 -5.85 21.46 9.80
CA TYR A 77 -5.38 21.52 8.42
C TYR A 77 -3.86 21.72 8.33
N ILE A 78 -3.32 22.70 9.05
CA ILE A 78 -1.87 22.96 9.10
C ILE A 78 -1.12 21.72 9.62
N THR A 79 -1.64 21.08 10.67
CA THR A 79 -1.04 19.88 11.26
C THR A 79 -0.98 18.74 10.25
N ILE A 80 -2.08 18.48 9.52
CA ILE A 80 -2.14 17.46 8.46
C ILE A 80 -1.17 17.80 7.33
N ALA A 81 -1.07 19.07 6.93
CA ALA A 81 -0.14 19.50 5.90
C ALA A 81 1.33 19.30 6.32
N LEU A 82 1.68 19.67 7.55
CA LEU A 82 3.01 19.46 8.12
C LEU A 82 3.35 17.97 8.23
N LEU A 83 2.39 17.14 8.68
CA LEU A 83 2.56 15.69 8.77
C LEU A 83 2.75 15.07 7.38
N THR A 84 1.98 15.51 6.39
CA THR A 84 2.10 15.03 5.02
C THR A 84 3.47 15.39 4.44
N ASN A 85 3.94 16.62 4.67
CA ASN A 85 5.25 17.05 4.23
C ASN A 85 6.38 16.29 4.94
N SER A 86 6.26 16.03 6.24
CA SER A 86 7.27 15.27 6.98
C SER A 86 7.34 13.81 6.51
N ILE A 87 6.19 13.18 6.22
CA ILE A 87 6.13 11.84 5.64
C ILE A 87 6.78 11.81 4.26
N LYS A 88 6.44 12.77 3.37
CA LYS A 88 7.06 12.88 2.05
C LYS A 88 8.57 13.05 2.15
N GLN A 89 9.05 13.89 3.06
CA GLN A 89 10.48 14.10 3.26
C GLN A 89 11.18 12.85 3.83
N SER A 90 10.52 12.13 4.73
CA SER A 90 11.00 10.85 5.27
C SER A 90 11.12 9.78 4.18
N GLN A 91 10.10 9.66 3.32
CA GLN A 91 10.12 8.76 2.17
C GLN A 91 11.22 9.12 1.17
N ALA A 92 11.37 10.41 0.83
CA ALA A 92 12.44 10.88 -0.05
C ALA A 92 13.84 10.56 0.51
N ARG A 93 14.06 10.73 1.82
CA ARG A 93 15.31 10.34 2.48
C ARG A 93 15.57 8.84 2.44
N LYS A 94 14.53 8.02 2.64
CA LYS A 94 14.65 6.55 2.52
C LYS A 94 14.99 6.13 1.10
N ALA A 95 14.31 6.70 0.10
CA ALA A 95 14.59 6.43 -1.31
C ALA A 95 16.02 6.84 -1.70
N ALA A 96 16.49 8.01 -1.25
CA ALA A 96 17.86 8.47 -1.49
C ALA A 96 18.90 7.52 -0.86
N LYS A 97 18.67 7.04 0.37
CA LYS A 97 19.55 6.04 1.00
C LYS A 97 19.59 4.73 0.21
N GLN A 98 18.44 4.23 -0.24
CA GLN A 98 18.37 3.02 -1.06
C GLN A 98 19.09 3.19 -2.39
N GLN A 99 18.93 4.32 -3.07
CA GLN A 99 19.68 4.62 -4.30
C GLN A 99 21.18 4.65 -4.06
N GLN A 100 21.64 5.22 -2.94
CA GLN A 100 23.06 5.26 -2.62
C GLN A 100 23.63 3.90 -2.26
N GLU A 101 22.89 3.07 -1.51
CA GLU A 101 23.27 1.67 -1.25
C GLU A 101 23.32 0.84 -2.54
N GLN A 102 22.38 1.05 -3.46
CA GLN A 102 22.36 0.39 -4.76
C GLN A 102 23.58 0.79 -5.60
N LEU A 103 23.90 2.09 -5.68
CA LEU A 103 25.08 2.59 -6.37
C LEU A 103 26.38 2.02 -5.80
N LEU A 104 26.48 1.88 -4.48
CA LEU A 104 27.64 1.27 -3.83
C LEU A 104 27.77 -0.21 -4.20
N ARG A 105 26.67 -0.98 -4.17
CA ARG A 105 26.66 -2.39 -4.61
C ARG A 105 27.03 -2.53 -6.08
N ASP A 106 26.44 -1.73 -6.96
CA ASP A 106 26.73 -1.77 -8.39
C ASP A 106 28.21 -1.41 -8.66
N SER A 107 28.78 -0.50 -7.88
CA SER A 107 30.20 -0.16 -7.93
C SER A 107 31.10 -1.30 -7.45
N GLU A 108 30.73 -1.98 -6.37
CA GLU A 108 31.45 -3.16 -5.87
C GLU A 108 31.41 -4.31 -6.87
N GLU A 109 30.23 -4.62 -7.41
CA GLU A 109 30.05 -5.64 -8.46
C GLU A 109 30.82 -5.29 -9.73
N GLY A 110 30.82 -4.01 -10.14
CA GLY A 110 31.61 -3.52 -11.26
C GLY A 110 33.12 -3.70 -11.06
N CYS A 111 33.61 -3.44 -9.84
CA CYS A 111 35.01 -3.65 -9.48
C CYS A 111 35.38 -5.14 -9.50
N LEU A 112 34.54 -6.00 -8.91
CA LEU A 112 34.75 -7.45 -8.91
C LEU A 112 34.74 -8.04 -10.32
N LEU A 113 33.82 -7.60 -11.19
CA LEU A 113 33.77 -8.02 -12.59
C LEU A 113 35.01 -7.56 -13.37
N ALA A 114 35.49 -6.34 -13.13
CA ALA A 114 36.73 -5.84 -13.74
C ALA A 114 37.94 -6.67 -13.28
N GLN A 115 38.02 -7.01 -11.99
CA GLN A 115 39.07 -7.85 -11.45
C GLN A 115 39.02 -9.27 -12.03
N GLN A 116 37.83 -9.85 -12.19
CA GLN A 116 37.67 -11.17 -12.77
C GLN A 116 38.09 -11.20 -14.25
N ARG A 117 37.69 -10.21 -15.05
CA ARG A 117 38.16 -10.07 -16.44
C ARG A 117 39.68 -9.95 -16.55
N ALA A 118 40.32 -9.22 -15.63
CA ALA A 118 41.77 -9.11 -15.61
C ALA A 118 42.45 -10.47 -15.36
N ARG A 119 41.92 -11.28 -14.43
CA ARG A 119 42.41 -12.64 -14.19
C ARG A 119 42.21 -13.55 -15.40
N GLU A 120 41.02 -13.53 -15.99
CA GLU A 120 40.71 -14.32 -17.20
C GLU A 120 41.64 -13.94 -18.36
N GLN A 121 41.92 -12.65 -18.57
CA GLN A 121 42.89 -12.21 -19.58
C GLN A 121 44.31 -12.70 -19.30
N GLU A 122 44.73 -12.71 -18.04
CA GLU A 122 46.07 -13.17 -17.67
C GLU A 122 46.21 -14.70 -17.81
N GLU A 123 45.18 -15.45 -17.43
CA GLU A 123 45.11 -16.90 -17.68
C GLU A 123 45.12 -17.21 -19.18
N LEU A 124 44.36 -16.47 -19.98
CA LEU A 124 44.35 -16.63 -21.44
C LEU A 124 45.75 -16.36 -22.03
N ARG A 125 46.44 -15.33 -21.51
CA ARG A 125 47.81 -15.00 -21.93
C ARG A 125 48.79 -16.10 -21.56
N ARG A 126 48.67 -16.68 -20.36
CA ARG A 126 49.48 -17.85 -19.95
C ARG A 126 49.17 -19.06 -20.82
N HIS A 127 47.90 -19.30 -21.14
CA HIS A 127 47.49 -20.37 -22.03
C HIS A 127 48.08 -20.20 -23.43
N MET A 128 48.04 -19.00 -24.01
CA MET A 128 48.68 -18.74 -25.30
C MET A 128 50.20 -18.98 -25.27
N LEU A 129 50.88 -18.56 -24.19
CA LEU A 129 52.31 -18.81 -24.02
C LEU A 129 52.61 -20.31 -23.86
N ALA A 130 51.81 -21.03 -23.07
CA ALA A 130 51.93 -22.46 -22.89
C ALA A 130 51.61 -23.23 -24.19
N GLU A 131 50.65 -22.76 -24.99
CA GLU A 131 50.34 -23.35 -26.30
C GLU A 131 51.45 -23.07 -27.31
N GLN A 132 52.07 -21.87 -27.30
CA GLN A 132 53.25 -21.59 -28.11
C GLN A 132 54.43 -22.48 -27.71
N ALA A 133 54.68 -22.66 -26.42
CA ALA A 133 55.70 -23.57 -25.90
C ALA A 133 55.39 -25.03 -26.28
N SER A 134 54.15 -25.47 -26.10
CA SER A 134 53.69 -26.81 -26.51
C SER A 134 53.83 -27.03 -28.01
N ARG A 135 53.56 -26.03 -28.87
CA ARG A 135 53.79 -26.16 -30.32
C ARG A 135 55.27 -26.23 -30.69
N GLN A 136 56.16 -25.60 -29.91
CA GLN A 136 57.60 -25.77 -30.06
C GLN A 136 58.03 -27.17 -29.61
N ASP A 137 57.56 -27.64 -28.46
CA ASP A 137 57.80 -28.99 -27.98
C ASP A 137 57.25 -30.03 -28.96
N ILE A 138 56.04 -29.89 -29.49
CA ILE A 138 55.47 -30.80 -30.50
C ILE A 138 56.29 -30.78 -31.79
N ARG A 139 56.92 -29.66 -32.18
CA ARG A 139 57.87 -29.68 -33.32
C ARG A 139 59.14 -30.46 -33.00
N GLN A 140 59.66 -30.36 -31.77
CA GLN A 140 60.81 -31.15 -31.32
C GLN A 140 60.43 -32.63 -31.18
N GLN A 141 59.24 -32.92 -30.65
CA GLN A 141 58.68 -34.25 -30.51
C GLN A 141 58.32 -34.86 -31.86
N GLN A 142 57.90 -34.07 -32.87
CA GLN A 142 57.73 -34.56 -34.24
C GLN A 142 59.07 -34.88 -34.91
N GLN A 143 60.16 -34.18 -34.57
CA GLN A 143 61.52 -34.59 -34.97
C GLN A 143 61.97 -35.89 -34.28
N GLN A 144 61.47 -36.19 -33.07
CA GLN A 144 61.74 -37.44 -32.35
C GLN A 144 60.77 -38.59 -32.72
N GLU A 145 59.51 -38.29 -33.02
CA GLU A 145 58.49 -39.27 -33.45
C GLU A 145 58.66 -39.65 -34.92
N GLN A 146 59.33 -38.85 -35.77
CA GLN A 146 59.74 -39.31 -37.10
C GLN A 146 60.80 -40.44 -37.03
N ILE A 147 61.39 -40.68 -35.85
CA ILE A 147 62.28 -41.82 -35.56
C ILE A 147 61.52 -42.99 -34.89
N HIS A 148 60.35 -42.76 -34.30
CA HIS A 148 59.63 -43.77 -33.52
C HIS A 148 58.31 -44.26 -34.14
N ARG A 149 57.96 -43.79 -35.33
CA ARG A 149 56.71 -44.14 -36.03
C ARG A 149 56.81 -45.33 -36.98
N ASP A 150 57.61 -46.34 -36.63
CA ASP A 150 57.57 -47.67 -37.27
C ASP A 150 57.02 -48.77 -36.36
N GLU A 151 56.65 -48.49 -35.10
CA GLU A 151 56.07 -49.51 -34.24
C GLU A 151 54.79 -49.04 -33.55
N HIS A 152 53.73 -49.82 -33.81
CA HIS A 152 52.48 -49.94 -33.06
C HIS A 152 51.34 -48.97 -33.36
N ARG A 153 50.43 -49.48 -34.21
CA ARG A 153 49.07 -48.97 -34.41
C ARG A 153 48.06 -50.07 -34.07
N THR A 154 47.33 -49.92 -32.96
CA THR A 154 46.08 -50.64 -32.67
C THR A 154 45.17 -49.70 -31.87
N THR A 155 44.18 -49.10 -32.52
CA THR A 155 42.74 -49.45 -32.51
C THR A 155 42.05 -49.34 -31.15
N ILE A 156 41.29 -48.24 -30.95
CA ILE A 156 40.15 -48.20 -30.03
C ILE A 156 38.97 -47.49 -30.72
N ASN A 157 37.80 -48.08 -30.55
CA ASN A 157 36.53 -47.89 -31.26
C ASN A 157 35.71 -46.69 -30.69
N PRO A 158 35.37 -45.64 -31.49
CA PRO A 158 34.73 -44.41 -30.99
C PRO A 158 33.19 -44.45 -30.87
N ASP A 159 32.53 -45.56 -31.24
CA ASP A 159 31.06 -45.56 -31.45
C ASP A 159 30.18 -45.71 -30.19
N GLN A 160 30.74 -46.07 -29.03
CA GLN A 160 29.95 -46.15 -27.78
C GLN A 160 29.94 -44.83 -26.97
N GLN A 161 30.94 -43.97 -27.14
CA GLN A 161 31.06 -42.72 -26.38
C GLN A 161 30.24 -41.58 -27.00
N HIS A 162 30.03 -41.62 -28.32
CA HIS A 162 29.20 -40.64 -29.03
C HIS A 162 27.70 -40.81 -28.74
N ARG A 163 27.22 -42.06 -28.63
CA ARG A 163 25.82 -42.36 -28.29
C ARG A 163 25.42 -41.89 -26.88
N ARG A 164 26.31 -42.01 -25.89
CA ARG A 164 26.09 -41.49 -24.52
C ARG A 164 26.08 -39.96 -24.46
N LYS A 165 26.99 -39.30 -25.20
CA LYS A 165 27.00 -37.83 -25.29
C LYS A 165 25.75 -37.28 -25.97
N HIS A 166 25.25 -37.93 -27.02
CA HIS A 166 24.06 -37.48 -27.75
C HIS A 166 22.77 -37.61 -26.91
N LEU A 167 22.65 -38.65 -26.07
CA LEU A 167 21.52 -38.85 -25.16
C LEU A 167 21.52 -37.86 -23.99
N LEU A 168 22.70 -37.55 -23.44
CA LEU A 168 22.87 -36.51 -22.41
C LEU A 168 22.57 -35.10 -22.95
N LEU A 169 22.97 -34.80 -24.19
CA LEU A 169 22.68 -33.52 -24.83
C LEU A 169 21.18 -33.33 -25.10
N LEU A 170 20.50 -34.39 -25.56
CA LEU A 170 19.05 -34.37 -25.79
C LEU A 170 18.27 -34.17 -24.49
N HIS A 171 18.70 -34.83 -23.40
CA HIS A 171 18.06 -34.74 -22.09
C HIS A 171 18.22 -33.33 -21.48
N HIS A 172 19.42 -32.76 -21.59
CA HIS A 172 19.70 -31.39 -21.15
C HIS A 172 18.88 -30.35 -21.93
N GLN A 173 18.67 -30.58 -23.23
CA GLN A 173 17.87 -29.70 -24.07
C GLN A 173 16.38 -29.70 -23.69
N THR A 174 15.81 -30.86 -23.36
CA THR A 174 14.42 -30.97 -22.88
C THR A 174 14.19 -30.34 -21.50
N GLN A 175 15.18 -30.37 -20.61
CA GLN A 175 15.13 -29.71 -19.30
C GLN A 175 15.16 -28.18 -19.44
N LEU A 176 16.04 -27.66 -20.30
CA LEU A 176 16.16 -26.22 -20.57
C LEU A 176 14.88 -25.65 -21.19
N GLU A 177 14.21 -26.40 -22.08
CA GLU A 177 12.96 -25.96 -22.71
C GLU A 177 11.79 -25.92 -21.73
N LEU A 178 11.66 -26.89 -20.82
CA LEU A 178 10.59 -26.91 -19.81
C LEU A 178 10.71 -25.71 -18.86
N THR A 179 11.88 -25.53 -18.26
CA THR A 179 12.15 -24.43 -17.32
C THR A 179 12.01 -23.07 -18.00
N ARG A 180 12.46 -22.94 -19.26
CA ARG A 180 12.30 -21.71 -20.06
C ARG A 180 10.84 -21.40 -20.37
N ASN A 181 10.06 -22.39 -20.79
CA ASN A 181 8.65 -22.20 -21.13
C ASN A 181 7.80 -21.84 -19.91
N PHE A 182 8.06 -22.47 -18.76
CA PHE A 182 7.41 -22.09 -17.51
C PHE A 182 7.86 -20.71 -17.03
N ASN A 183 9.14 -20.36 -17.12
CA ASN A 183 9.60 -18.99 -16.79
C ASN A 183 8.94 -17.93 -17.66
N LEU A 184 8.88 -18.13 -18.98
CA LEU A 184 8.21 -17.21 -19.90
C LEU A 184 6.71 -17.08 -19.58
N TRP A 185 6.06 -18.18 -19.20
CA TRP A 185 4.67 -18.17 -18.79
C TRP A 185 4.47 -17.42 -17.47
N ARG A 186 5.30 -17.68 -16.45
CA ARG A 186 5.29 -16.95 -15.16
C ARG A 186 5.45 -15.44 -15.39
N ASP A 187 6.37 -15.03 -16.25
CA ASP A 187 6.58 -13.63 -16.61
C ASP A 187 5.36 -13.02 -17.33
N ARG A 188 4.68 -13.79 -18.19
CA ARG A 188 3.44 -13.34 -18.84
C ARG A 188 2.30 -13.15 -17.83
N CYS A 189 2.13 -14.07 -16.88
CA CYS A 189 1.16 -13.94 -15.80
C CYS A 189 1.46 -12.74 -14.89
N ASN A 190 2.73 -12.50 -14.57
CA ASN A 190 3.13 -11.32 -13.79
C ASN A 190 2.90 -10.00 -14.54
N ARG A 191 3.06 -9.99 -15.88
CA ARG A 191 2.78 -8.82 -16.73
C ARG A 191 1.30 -8.50 -16.93
N LEU A 192 0.38 -9.40 -16.55
CA LEU A 192 -1.07 -9.08 -16.48
C LEU A 192 -1.34 -7.88 -15.57
N SER A 193 -0.44 -7.58 -14.63
CA SER A 193 -0.51 -6.40 -13.76
C SER A 193 -0.17 -5.07 -14.44
N GLN A 194 0.47 -5.07 -15.61
CA GLN A 194 1.12 -3.88 -16.18
C GLN A 194 0.45 -3.32 -17.45
N ASN A 195 -0.43 -4.06 -18.12
CA ASN A 195 -1.06 -3.62 -19.37
C ASN A 195 -2.52 -4.06 -19.49
N LEU A 196 -3.46 -3.19 -19.07
CA LEU A 196 -4.90 -3.45 -19.13
C LEU A 196 -5.47 -3.48 -20.57
N ALA A 197 -4.80 -2.86 -21.54
CA ALA A 197 -5.36 -2.61 -22.87
C ALA A 197 -5.12 -3.73 -23.90
N SER A 198 -4.26 -4.71 -23.62
CA SER A 198 -3.80 -5.69 -24.61
C SER A 198 -3.96 -7.16 -24.21
N VAL A 199 -4.42 -7.46 -23.00
CA VAL A 199 -4.56 -8.85 -22.53
C VAL A 199 -5.99 -9.13 -22.06
N THR A 200 -6.75 -9.79 -22.93
CA THR A 200 -8.16 -10.17 -22.70
C THR A 200 -8.33 -11.55 -22.06
N ALA A 201 -7.26 -12.34 -21.91
CA ALA A 201 -7.31 -13.69 -21.34
C ALA A 201 -6.00 -14.09 -20.65
N ILE A 202 -6.09 -14.96 -19.63
CA ILE A 202 -4.93 -15.57 -18.96
C ILE A 202 -4.20 -16.46 -19.98
N PRO A 203 -2.86 -16.38 -20.10
CA PRO A 203 -2.13 -17.25 -21.01
C PRO A 203 -2.31 -18.72 -20.61
N PRO A 204 -2.63 -19.64 -21.56
CA PRO A 204 -2.76 -21.06 -21.24
C PRO A 204 -1.42 -21.63 -20.77
N PRO A 205 -1.42 -22.62 -19.86
CA PRO A 205 -0.20 -23.25 -19.40
C PRO A 205 0.53 -23.93 -20.57
N PRO A 206 1.87 -24.02 -20.53
CA PRO A 206 2.67 -24.55 -21.63
C PRO A 206 2.47 -26.05 -21.92
N SER A 207 1.76 -26.78 -21.04
CA SER A 207 1.37 -28.17 -21.26
C SER A 207 0.02 -28.47 -20.61
N GLN A 208 -0.80 -29.30 -21.26
CA GLN A 208 -2.06 -29.82 -20.73
C GLN A 208 -1.84 -30.97 -19.73
N ASP A 209 -0.72 -31.72 -19.85
CA ASP A 209 -0.36 -32.81 -18.94
C ASP A 209 0.96 -32.50 -18.22
N LEU A 210 0.81 -31.68 -17.20
CA LEU A 210 1.91 -31.14 -16.39
C LEU A 210 2.70 -32.23 -15.68
N ALA A 211 2.01 -33.25 -15.17
CA ALA A 211 2.64 -34.35 -14.48
C ALA A 211 3.53 -35.17 -15.43
N GLN A 212 3.07 -35.42 -16.66
CA GLN A 212 3.89 -36.11 -17.64
C GLN A 212 5.07 -35.26 -18.13
N SER A 213 4.88 -33.94 -18.28
CA SER A 213 5.97 -33.04 -18.68
C SER A 213 7.10 -32.99 -17.64
N TYR A 214 6.78 -32.92 -16.34
CA TYR A 214 7.79 -32.97 -15.27
C TYR A 214 8.45 -34.35 -15.15
N LYS A 215 7.71 -35.46 -15.35
CA LYS A 215 8.30 -36.81 -15.41
C LYS A 215 9.30 -36.96 -16.56
N ASN A 216 8.95 -36.47 -17.74
CA ASN A 216 9.82 -36.53 -18.93
C ASN A 216 11.07 -35.66 -18.77
N ALA A 217 10.97 -34.56 -18.03
CA ALA A 217 12.10 -33.69 -17.71
C ALA A 217 13.09 -34.33 -16.71
N ASN A 218 12.68 -35.36 -15.98
CA ASN A 218 13.52 -36.14 -15.05
C ASN A 218 14.39 -35.24 -14.15
N LEU A 219 13.76 -34.25 -13.55
CA LEU A 219 14.43 -33.24 -12.72
C LEU A 219 14.98 -33.87 -11.45
N ALA A 220 16.15 -33.41 -11.01
CA ALA A 220 16.71 -33.79 -9.73
C ALA A 220 15.90 -33.19 -8.56
N LEU A 221 15.97 -33.79 -7.37
CA LEU A 221 15.21 -33.36 -6.19
C LEU A 221 15.41 -31.87 -5.86
N HIS A 222 16.63 -31.34 -6.03
CA HIS A 222 16.92 -29.93 -5.79
C HIS A 222 16.23 -29.00 -6.79
N GLU A 223 16.13 -29.40 -8.07
CA GLU A 223 15.47 -28.64 -9.13
C GLU A 223 13.94 -28.63 -8.93
N LEU A 224 13.37 -29.76 -8.49
CA LEU A 224 11.95 -29.84 -8.13
C LEU A 224 11.62 -28.99 -6.91
N LYS A 225 12.52 -28.89 -5.92
CA LYS A 225 12.35 -28.01 -4.76
C LYS A 225 12.37 -26.52 -5.17
N GLU A 226 13.23 -26.14 -6.09
CA GLU A 226 13.25 -24.78 -6.64
C GLU A 226 11.99 -24.48 -7.46
N GLU A 227 11.57 -25.39 -8.34
CA GLU A 227 10.31 -25.23 -9.08
C GLU A 227 9.12 -25.11 -8.13
N ARG A 228 9.02 -25.95 -7.10
CA ARG A 228 7.99 -25.84 -6.06
C ARG A 228 7.95 -24.45 -5.42
N ARG A 229 9.11 -23.88 -5.11
CA ARG A 229 9.22 -22.54 -4.52
C ARG A 229 8.69 -21.46 -5.46
N LEU A 230 8.89 -21.60 -6.77
CA LEU A 230 8.40 -20.67 -7.79
C LEU A 230 6.88 -20.72 -7.95
N TRP A 231 6.26 -21.87 -7.68
CA TRP A 231 4.81 -22.07 -7.74
C TRP A 231 4.06 -21.74 -6.46
N HIS A 232 4.75 -21.30 -5.41
CA HIS A 232 4.12 -21.00 -4.12
C HIS A 232 3.03 -19.93 -4.27
N PRO A 233 1.82 -20.11 -3.69
CA PRO A 233 0.70 -19.16 -3.81
C PRO A 233 1.07 -17.71 -3.48
N ASP A 234 1.95 -17.50 -2.50
CA ASP A 234 2.39 -16.17 -2.06
C ASP A 234 3.17 -15.36 -3.11
N LYS A 235 3.71 -16.01 -4.14
CA LYS A 235 4.48 -15.35 -5.22
C LYS A 235 3.60 -14.54 -6.18
N TRP A 236 2.28 -14.72 -6.12
CA TRP A 236 1.33 -14.16 -7.09
C TRP A 236 0.56 -12.95 -6.57
N CYS A 237 0.99 -12.37 -5.43
CA CYS A 237 0.37 -11.18 -4.85
C CYS A 237 0.46 -9.92 -5.75
N GLY A 238 1.44 -9.87 -6.65
CA GLY A 238 1.62 -8.78 -7.63
C GLY A 238 0.68 -8.85 -8.84
N VAL A 239 -0.10 -9.93 -9.00
CA VAL A 239 -1.09 -10.05 -10.07
C VAL A 239 -2.32 -9.21 -9.73
N ASP A 240 -2.88 -8.55 -10.75
CA ASP A 240 -4.11 -7.75 -10.63
C ASP A 240 -5.27 -8.56 -10.03
N GLU A 241 -6.07 -7.90 -9.19
CA GLU A 241 -7.16 -8.51 -8.43
C GLU A 241 -8.15 -9.29 -9.32
N ARG A 242 -8.40 -8.81 -10.55
CA ARG A 242 -9.33 -9.45 -11.50
C ARG A 242 -8.92 -10.86 -11.92
N TYR A 243 -7.61 -11.13 -11.95
CA TYR A 243 -7.05 -12.41 -12.41
C TYR A 243 -6.42 -13.23 -11.28
N ARG A 244 -6.18 -12.61 -10.11
CA ARG A 244 -5.47 -13.23 -8.98
C ARG A 244 -6.06 -14.57 -8.58
N ALA A 245 -7.37 -14.66 -8.37
CA ALA A 245 -8.00 -15.91 -7.92
C ALA A 245 -7.77 -17.08 -8.90
N GLN A 246 -7.81 -16.81 -10.21
CA GLN A 246 -7.61 -17.84 -11.23
C GLN A 246 -6.13 -18.24 -11.35
N VAL A 247 -5.21 -17.27 -11.32
CA VAL A 247 -3.76 -17.53 -11.36
C VAL A 247 -3.31 -18.29 -10.10
N THR A 248 -3.77 -17.88 -8.90
CA THR A 248 -3.46 -18.57 -7.65
C THR A 248 -4.02 -19.99 -7.62
N LYS A 249 -5.25 -20.21 -8.10
CA LYS A 249 -5.83 -21.56 -8.21
C LYS A 249 -4.96 -22.45 -9.09
N MET A 250 -4.51 -21.94 -10.23
CA MET A 250 -3.66 -22.68 -11.15
C MET A 250 -2.29 -22.96 -10.55
N ALA A 251 -1.61 -21.95 -9.98
CA ALA A 251 -0.33 -22.10 -9.30
C ALA A 251 -0.40 -23.13 -8.15
N THR A 252 -1.53 -23.18 -7.43
CA THR A 252 -1.75 -24.18 -6.38
C THR A 252 -1.80 -25.60 -6.95
N GLN A 253 -2.43 -25.81 -8.12
CA GLN A 253 -2.43 -27.11 -8.80
C GLN A 253 -1.01 -27.52 -9.22
N PHE A 254 -0.23 -26.59 -9.78
CA PHE A 254 1.18 -26.82 -10.09
C PHE A 254 2.00 -27.19 -8.86
N PHE A 255 1.82 -26.44 -7.77
CA PHE A 255 2.50 -26.67 -6.50
C PHE A 255 2.23 -28.08 -5.97
N GLN A 256 0.97 -28.53 -5.99
CA GLN A 256 0.58 -29.87 -5.53
C GLN A 256 1.20 -30.99 -6.38
N ILE A 257 1.25 -30.82 -7.71
CA ILE A 257 1.87 -31.80 -8.61
C ILE A 257 3.37 -31.93 -8.33
N VAL A 258 4.08 -30.79 -8.23
CA VAL A 258 5.53 -30.79 -7.96
C VAL A 258 5.81 -31.31 -6.53
N GLN A 259 4.99 -30.96 -5.55
CA GLN A 259 5.10 -31.46 -4.17
C GLN A 259 4.98 -32.99 -4.12
N SER A 260 4.00 -33.57 -4.82
CA SER A 260 3.84 -35.04 -4.88
C SER A 260 5.05 -35.74 -5.54
N MET A 261 5.73 -35.08 -6.47
CA MET A 261 6.95 -35.62 -7.08
C MET A 261 8.16 -35.52 -6.17
N CYS A 262 8.32 -34.42 -5.43
CA CYS A 262 9.35 -34.28 -4.40
C CYS A 262 9.23 -35.41 -3.36
N GLU A 263 8.02 -35.65 -2.85
CA GLU A 263 7.76 -36.68 -1.83
C GLU A 263 8.11 -38.10 -2.32
N LYS A 264 7.88 -38.39 -3.61
CA LYS A 264 8.22 -39.69 -4.21
C LYS A 264 9.72 -39.93 -4.41
N LEU A 265 10.52 -38.87 -4.48
CA LEU A 265 11.98 -38.93 -4.62
C LEU A 265 12.71 -38.85 -3.28
N GLU A 266 12.02 -38.46 -2.21
CA GLU A 266 12.53 -38.44 -0.84
C GLU A 266 12.32 -39.77 -0.08
N GLN A 267 11.50 -40.67 -0.63
CA GLN A 267 11.32 -42.07 -0.18
C GLN A 267 12.28 -43.01 -0.90
#